data_AF-A0A7W1BS43-F1
#
_entry.id   AF-A0A7W1BS43-F1
#
_cell.length_a   1.000
_cell.length_b   1.000
_cell.length_c   1.000
_cell.angle_alpha   90.00
_cell.angle_beta   90.00
_cell.angle_gamma   90.00
#
_symmetry.space_group_name_H-M   'P 1'
#
loop_
_entity.id
_entity.type
_entity.pdbx_description
1 polymer ?
#
loop_
_entity_poly.entity_id
_entity_poly.type
_entity_poly.pdbx_seq_one_letter_code
_entity_poly.pdbx_strand_id
1 'polypeptide(L)'
;MDATGAFAGPLSVAHAEALLRGIALRGTRLEEPVDALVVGVPWIGPHVPREPLNPITVAAVALGLALRLRRDAFPIRPDGSLVLIHPLARSFAHGTQTPYATMFSALRDARDREELAEAERGAAGDERALTAYRAGAACHPLLPYADWAGCGPALSRLGQVIVAGCRDAAAARTLGFVPSHGMSSALEMAHGVAGGRARLGILLAPPYAPLLVG
;
A
#
# COMPACT_ATOMS: atom_id res chain seq x y z
N MET A 1 -5.28 -7.73 25.49
CA MET A 1 -5.26 -8.46 24.20
C MET A 1 -4.54 -9.74 24.51
N ASP A 2 -5.26 -10.87 24.49
CA ASP A 2 -4.75 -12.13 25.00
C ASP A 2 -4.02 -12.90 23.89
N ALA A 3 -3.00 -13.67 24.26
CA ALA A 3 -2.29 -14.50 23.31
C ALA A 3 -3.22 -15.61 22.80
N THR A 4 -3.41 -15.70 21.48
CA THR A 4 -4.29 -16.70 20.85
C THR A 4 -3.58 -18.02 20.56
N GLY A 5 -2.26 -18.11 20.77
CA GLY A 5 -1.45 -19.30 20.56
C GLY A 5 0.05 -19.02 20.75
N ALA A 6 0.81 -20.05 21.13
CA ALA A 6 2.27 -20.02 21.25
C ALA A 6 2.86 -21.25 20.57
N PHE A 7 3.85 -21.05 19.70
CA PHE A 7 4.47 -22.09 18.90
C PHE A 7 5.98 -22.06 19.14
N ALA A 8 6.56 -23.21 19.49
CA ALA A 8 7.97 -23.36 19.80
C ALA A 8 8.54 -24.61 19.11
N GLY A 9 9.84 -24.61 18.86
CA GLY A 9 10.55 -25.66 18.14
C GLY A 9 11.50 -25.09 17.08
N PRO A 10 11.93 -25.92 16.10
CA PRO A 10 12.75 -25.45 14.98
C PRO A 10 12.08 -24.28 14.24
N LEU A 11 12.86 -23.24 13.92
CA LEU A 11 12.34 -21.97 13.39
C LEU A 11 11.41 -22.17 12.19
N SER A 12 11.81 -22.99 11.21
CA SER A 12 11.00 -23.23 10.00
C SER A 12 9.66 -23.90 10.31
N VAL A 13 9.63 -24.85 11.25
CA VAL A 13 8.43 -25.59 11.63
C VAL A 13 7.49 -24.72 12.46
N ALA A 14 8.01 -24.08 13.51
CA ALA A 14 7.21 -23.22 14.38
C ALA A 14 6.64 -22.01 13.61
N HIS A 15 7.42 -21.42 12.69
CA HIS A 15 6.94 -20.32 11.85
C HIS A 15 5.85 -20.77 10.87
N ALA A 16 6.03 -21.92 10.20
CA ALA A 16 5.03 -22.45 9.28
C ALA A 16 3.70 -22.76 10.00
N GLU A 17 3.77 -23.42 11.15
CA GLU A 17 2.58 -23.73 11.95
C GLU A 17 1.88 -22.46 12.43
N ALA A 18 2.64 -21.49 12.96
CA ALA A 18 2.10 -20.20 13.39
C ALA A 18 1.42 -19.45 12.23
N LEU A 19 1.98 -19.50 11.02
CA LEU A 19 1.40 -18.88 9.84
C LEU A 19 0.09 -19.56 9.43
N LEU A 20 0.06 -20.90 9.36
CA LEU A 20 -1.14 -21.65 9.00
C LEU A 20 -2.27 -21.42 10.00
N ARG A 21 -1.98 -21.49 11.30
CA ARG A 21 -2.97 -21.22 12.36
C ARG A 21 -3.40 -19.76 12.39
N GLY A 22 -2.48 -18.83 12.16
CA GLY A 22 -2.79 -17.40 12.06
C GLY A 22 -3.72 -17.08 10.89
N ILE A 23 -3.49 -17.71 9.74
CA ILE A 23 -4.37 -17.59 8.56
C ILE A 23 -5.73 -18.21 8.85
N ALA A 24 -5.79 -19.41 9.43
CA ALA A 24 -7.05 -20.06 9.77
C ALA A 24 -7.88 -19.24 10.77
N LEU A 25 -7.23 -18.56 11.71
CA LEU A 25 -7.88 -17.76 12.74
C LEU A 25 -8.33 -16.37 12.24
N ARG A 26 -7.54 -15.71 11.39
CA ARG A 26 -7.74 -14.30 11.02
C ARG A 26 -8.09 -14.09 9.54
N GLY A 27 -8.05 -15.14 8.74
CA GLY A 27 -8.34 -15.08 7.32
C GLY A 27 -9.82 -14.85 7.06
N THR A 28 -10.11 -14.10 6.00
CA THR A 28 -11.47 -13.88 5.49
C THR A 28 -11.58 -14.50 4.12
N ARG A 29 -12.63 -15.29 3.90
CA ARG A 29 -12.87 -15.96 2.62
C ARG A 29 -13.60 -15.05 1.64
N LEU A 30 -13.18 -15.10 0.39
CA LEU A 30 -13.82 -14.50 -0.76
C LEU A 30 -14.00 -15.59 -1.82
N GLU A 31 -15.25 -15.96 -2.13
CA GLU A 31 -15.56 -17.08 -3.05
C GLU A 31 -15.00 -16.86 -4.46
N GLU A 32 -15.02 -15.62 -4.93
CA GLU A 32 -14.50 -15.22 -6.24
C GLU A 32 -13.94 -13.81 -6.18
N PRO A 33 -12.96 -13.41 -7.03
CA PRO A 33 -12.49 -12.04 -7.09
C PRO A 33 -13.63 -11.02 -7.27
N VAL A 34 -13.52 -9.85 -6.66
CA VAL A 34 -14.50 -8.75 -6.78
C VAL A 34 -14.17 -7.83 -7.95
N ASP A 35 -15.17 -7.09 -8.42
CA ASP A 35 -14.99 -6.07 -9.45
C ASP A 35 -14.21 -4.86 -8.93
N ALA A 36 -14.47 -4.49 -7.67
CA ALA A 36 -13.72 -3.49 -6.96
C ALA A 36 -13.59 -3.81 -5.47
N LEU A 37 -12.43 -3.51 -4.90
CA LEU A 37 -12.18 -3.64 -3.46
C LEU A 37 -11.96 -2.26 -2.86
N VAL A 38 -12.72 -1.96 -1.81
CA VAL A 38 -12.57 -0.76 -1.02
C VAL A 38 -11.67 -1.06 0.18
N VAL A 39 -10.64 -0.26 0.38
CA VAL A 39 -9.68 -0.41 1.47
C VAL A 39 -9.64 0.88 2.30
N GLY A 40 -9.97 0.75 3.59
CA GLY A 40 -9.70 1.81 4.57
C GLY A 40 -8.20 1.88 4.85
N VAL A 41 -7.60 3.07 4.68
CA VAL A 41 -6.20 3.29 5.02
C VAL A 41 -6.13 4.07 6.33
N PRO A 42 -5.45 3.57 7.38
CA PRO A 42 -5.29 4.30 8.63
C PRO A 42 -4.50 5.57 8.42
N TRP A 43 -4.71 6.53 9.32
CA TRP A 43 -3.90 7.74 9.35
C TRP A 43 -2.42 7.48 9.68
N ILE A 44 -2.12 6.41 10.43
CA ILE A 44 -0.77 6.04 10.91
C ILE A 44 -0.42 4.64 10.39
N GLY A 45 0.82 4.48 9.94
CA GLY A 45 1.34 3.23 9.41
C GLY A 45 1.82 2.22 10.46
N PRO A 46 1.97 0.95 10.08
CA PRO A 46 2.45 -0.12 10.98
C PRO A 46 3.94 0.02 11.35
N HIS A 47 4.73 0.70 10.52
CA HIS A 47 6.19 0.79 10.66
C HIS A 47 6.72 2.15 11.11
N VAL A 48 5.86 3.19 11.10
CA VAL A 48 6.23 4.55 11.54
C VAL A 48 5.18 5.04 12.54
N PRO A 49 5.22 4.54 13.79
CA PRO A 49 4.23 4.91 14.78
C PRO A 49 4.32 6.41 15.09
N ARG A 50 3.16 7.08 15.17
CA ARG A 50 2.98 8.51 15.49
C ARG A 50 3.22 9.51 14.36
N GLU A 51 3.47 9.06 13.14
CA GLU A 51 3.54 9.95 11.99
C GLU A 51 2.41 9.66 11.00
N PRO A 52 1.86 10.70 10.35
CA PRO A 52 0.86 10.50 9.31
C PRO A 52 1.47 9.79 8.10
N LEU A 53 0.63 9.00 7.42
CA LEU A 53 1.01 8.42 6.14
C LEU A 53 1.15 9.50 5.06
N ASN A 54 2.30 9.51 4.40
CA ASN A 54 2.52 10.24 3.15
C ASN A 54 2.00 9.43 1.94
N PRO A 55 1.90 10.02 0.74
CA PRO A 55 1.32 9.34 -0.42
C PRO A 55 1.96 7.98 -0.77
N ILE A 56 3.28 7.84 -0.67
CA ILE A 56 3.99 6.58 -0.97
C ILE A 56 3.65 5.54 0.10
N THR A 57 3.66 5.92 1.37
CA THR A 57 3.31 4.98 2.46
C THR A 57 1.83 4.59 2.46
N VAL A 58 0.92 5.45 1.99
CA VAL A 58 -0.49 5.07 1.73
C VAL A 58 -0.56 3.96 0.70
N ALA A 59 0.19 4.11 -0.40
CA ALA A 59 0.29 3.08 -1.44
C ALA A 59 0.91 1.79 -0.88
N ALA A 60 2.01 1.89 -0.13
CA ALA A 60 2.68 0.74 0.47
C ALA A 60 1.77 -0.04 1.43
N VAL A 61 1.00 0.66 2.28
CA VAL A 61 0.06 0.04 3.21
C VAL A 61 -1.10 -0.67 2.48
N ALA A 62 -1.70 -0.03 1.47
CA ALA A 62 -2.82 -0.64 0.78
C ALA A 62 -2.40 -1.70 -0.25
N LEU A 63 -1.43 -1.40 -1.11
CA LEU A 63 -1.01 -2.27 -2.21
C LEU A 63 0.10 -3.25 -1.79
N GLY A 64 1.12 -2.76 -1.09
CA GLY A 64 2.29 -3.55 -0.70
C GLY A 64 2.07 -4.44 0.53
N LEU A 65 1.14 -4.08 1.40
CA LEU A 65 0.77 -4.85 2.60
C LEU A 65 -0.62 -5.48 2.48
N ALA A 66 -1.69 -4.68 2.43
CA ALA A 66 -3.06 -5.23 2.52
C ALA A 66 -3.38 -6.21 1.38
N LEU A 67 -3.12 -5.83 0.12
CA LEU A 67 -3.33 -6.74 -1.02
C LEU A 67 -2.31 -7.88 -1.08
N ARG A 68 -1.17 -7.77 -0.39
CA ARG A 68 -0.16 -8.83 -0.29
C ARG A 68 -0.54 -9.90 0.73
N LEU A 69 -1.37 -9.55 1.70
CA LEU A 69 -2.03 -10.49 2.62
C LEU A 69 -3.17 -11.21 1.90
N ARG A 70 -2.81 -12.06 0.93
CA ARG A 70 -3.75 -12.91 0.20
C ARG A 70 -3.20 -14.33 0.04
N ARG A 71 -4.08 -15.28 -0.23
CA ARG A 71 -3.74 -16.66 -0.62
C ARG A 71 -4.53 -17.04 -1.87
N ASP A 72 -3.94 -17.98 -2.61
CA ASP A 72 -4.50 -18.64 -3.80
C ASP A 72 -4.67 -17.73 -5.02
N ALA A 73 -5.54 -16.72 -4.97
CA ALA A 73 -5.78 -15.80 -6.08
C ALA A 73 -5.73 -14.32 -5.67
N PHE A 74 -5.69 -13.43 -6.67
CA PHE A 74 -5.79 -11.98 -6.45
C PHE A 74 -7.25 -11.62 -6.15
N PRO A 75 -7.54 -10.81 -5.11
CA PRO A 75 -8.92 -10.58 -4.64
C PRO A 75 -9.77 -9.71 -5.56
N ILE A 76 -9.16 -9.09 -6.57
CA ILE A 76 -9.82 -8.22 -7.54
C ILE A 76 -9.66 -8.87 -8.91
N ARG A 77 -10.71 -8.83 -9.75
CA ARG A 77 -10.61 -9.32 -11.13
C ARG A 77 -9.51 -8.55 -11.91
N PRO A 78 -8.97 -9.14 -12.98
CA PRO A 78 -8.11 -8.40 -13.91
C PRO A 78 -8.76 -7.08 -14.32
N ASP A 79 -7.96 -6.01 -14.34
CA ASP A 79 -8.38 -4.65 -14.71
C ASP A 79 -9.47 -4.05 -13.80
N GLY A 80 -9.75 -4.67 -12.65
CA GLY A 80 -10.66 -4.15 -11.64
C GLY A 80 -10.10 -2.95 -10.87
N SER A 81 -10.95 -2.37 -10.01
CA SER A 81 -10.63 -1.12 -9.31
C SER A 81 -10.27 -1.35 -7.85
N LEU A 82 -9.16 -0.76 -7.40
CA LEU A 82 -8.90 -0.58 -5.97
C LEU A 82 -9.40 0.81 -5.55
N VAL A 83 -10.24 0.90 -4.53
CA VAL A 83 -10.70 2.18 -3.96
C VAL A 83 -10.05 2.38 -2.59
N LEU A 84 -9.22 3.40 -2.45
CA LEU A 84 -8.59 3.80 -1.20
C LEU A 84 -9.42 4.88 -0.53
N ILE A 85 -9.77 4.68 0.74
CA ILE A 85 -10.38 5.73 1.57
C ILE A 85 -9.27 6.45 2.32
N HIS A 86 -8.81 7.58 1.79
CA HIS A 86 -7.76 8.37 2.41
C HIS A 86 -7.71 9.81 1.84
N PRO A 87 -7.45 10.85 2.66
CA PRO A 87 -7.28 12.22 2.15
C PRO A 87 -6.05 12.41 1.25
N LEU A 88 -5.07 11.50 1.32
CA LEU A 88 -3.82 11.50 0.53
C LEU A 88 -3.15 12.89 0.48
N ALA A 89 -3.02 13.52 1.65
CA ALA A 89 -2.30 14.78 1.74
C ALA A 89 -0.81 14.55 1.45
N ARG A 90 -0.21 15.43 0.63
CA ARG A 90 1.24 15.44 0.38
C ARG A 90 1.99 16.07 1.57
N SER A 91 1.96 15.38 2.70
CA SER A 91 2.64 15.77 3.94
C SER A 91 3.70 14.73 4.27
N PHE A 92 4.92 15.21 4.54
CA PHE A 92 6.05 14.39 4.96
C PHE A 92 6.54 14.93 6.29
N ALA A 93 6.64 14.08 7.31
CA ALA A 93 7.16 14.50 8.61
C ALA A 93 8.60 15.03 8.46
N HIS A 94 8.86 16.19 9.05
CA HIS A 94 10.13 16.88 8.91
C HIS A 94 11.28 16.06 9.52
N GLY A 95 12.37 15.88 8.77
CA GLY A 95 13.49 15.04 9.16
C GLY A 95 13.24 13.56 8.87
N THR A 96 12.36 12.93 9.65
CA THR A 96 12.16 11.46 9.64
C THR A 96 11.73 10.92 8.27
N GLN A 97 10.91 11.67 7.54
CA GLN A 97 10.42 11.30 6.20
C GLN A 97 11.06 12.11 5.06
N THR A 98 12.20 12.77 5.30
CA THR A 98 12.93 13.48 4.23
C THR A 98 13.21 12.58 3.01
N PRO A 99 13.66 11.31 3.15
CA PRO A 99 13.81 10.42 2.01
C PRO A 99 12.53 10.19 1.20
N TYR A 100 11.36 10.12 1.85
CA TYR A 100 10.08 10.00 1.15
C TYR A 100 9.75 11.24 0.33
N ALA A 101 10.05 12.43 0.86
CA ALA A 101 9.87 13.68 0.10
C ALA A 101 10.80 13.73 -1.13
N THR A 102 12.06 13.29 -0.98
CA THR A 102 13.02 13.17 -2.08
C THR A 102 12.53 12.20 -3.15
N MET A 103 12.15 10.98 -2.77
CA MET A 103 11.66 9.97 -3.70
C MET A 103 10.34 10.39 -4.37
N PHE A 104 9.43 11.05 -3.65
CA PHE A 104 8.20 11.59 -4.24
C PHE A 104 8.49 12.66 -5.30
N SER A 105 9.52 13.48 -5.09
CA SER A 105 9.96 14.47 -6.08
C SER A 105 10.54 13.78 -7.30
N ALA A 106 11.35 12.73 -7.11
CA ALA A 106 11.85 11.89 -8.20
C ALA A 106 10.72 11.22 -9.00
N LEU A 107 9.69 10.66 -8.34
CA LEU A 107 8.51 10.11 -9.01
C LEU A 107 7.76 11.14 -9.85
N ARG A 108 7.66 12.38 -9.37
CA ARG A 108 6.98 13.47 -10.09
C ARG A 108 7.76 13.90 -11.33
N ASP A 109 9.08 13.93 -11.24
CA ASP A 109 9.95 14.50 -12.26
C ASP A 109 10.43 13.46 -13.29
N ALA A 110 10.45 12.17 -12.91
CA ALA A 110 10.84 11.08 -13.79
C ALA A 110 9.85 10.87 -14.95
N ARG A 111 10.39 10.75 -16.15
CA ARG A 111 9.63 10.51 -17.40
C ARG A 111 9.46 9.03 -17.70
N ASP A 112 10.38 8.21 -17.21
CA ASP A 112 10.39 6.77 -17.43
C ASP A 112 10.97 6.01 -16.22
N ARG A 113 11.02 4.68 -16.35
CA ARG A 113 11.53 3.79 -15.31
C ARG A 113 13.04 3.88 -15.12
N GLU A 114 13.79 4.27 -16.14
CA GLU A 114 15.26 4.36 -16.06
C GLU A 114 15.66 5.58 -15.25
N GLU A 115 14.99 6.72 -15.45
CA GLU A 115 15.21 7.93 -14.64
C GLU A 115 14.90 7.69 -13.16
N LEU A 116 13.85 6.92 -12.86
CA LEU A 116 13.55 6.52 -11.48
C LEU A 116 14.61 5.57 -10.90
N ALA A 117 15.14 4.65 -11.71
CA ALA A 117 16.21 3.75 -11.30
C ALA A 117 17.53 4.50 -11.04
N GLU A 118 17.83 5.54 -11.82
CA GLU A 118 18.97 6.42 -11.56
C GLU A 118 18.79 7.22 -10.26
N ALA A 119 17.57 7.72 -10.00
CA ALA A 119 17.27 8.38 -8.74
C ALA A 119 17.43 7.44 -7.52
N GLU A 120 17.07 6.16 -7.67
CA GLU A 120 17.30 5.14 -6.65
C GLU A 120 18.80 4.90 -6.41
N ARG A 121 19.59 4.77 -7.48
CA ARG A 121 21.07 4.65 -7.39
C ARG A 121 21.68 5.87 -6.70
N GLY A 122 21.24 7.08 -7.05
CA GLY A 122 21.65 8.32 -6.40
C GLY A 122 21.30 8.35 -4.91
N ALA A 123 20.10 7.91 -4.54
CA ALA A 123 19.67 7.81 -3.15
C ALA A 123 20.52 6.79 -2.35
N ALA A 124 20.95 5.69 -2.96
CA ALA A 124 21.84 4.71 -2.33
C ALA A 124 23.20 5.30 -1.93
N GLY A 125 23.69 6.29 -2.69
CA GLY A 125 24.98 6.96 -2.48
C GLY A 125 24.90 8.33 -1.81
N ASP A 126 23.71 8.78 -1.37
CA ASP A 126 23.56 10.08 -0.73
C ASP A 126 24.14 10.06 0.70
N GLU A 127 25.39 10.49 0.82
CA GLU A 127 26.11 10.57 2.10
C GLU A 127 25.39 11.40 3.16
N ARG A 128 24.64 12.44 2.76
CA ARG A 128 23.88 13.26 3.72
C ARG A 128 22.69 12.49 4.27
N ALA A 129 21.94 11.82 3.39
CA ALA A 129 20.80 10.99 3.81
C ALA A 129 21.26 9.78 4.64
N LEU A 130 22.36 9.13 4.26
CA LEU A 130 22.97 8.04 5.02
C LEU A 130 23.46 8.50 6.40
N THR A 131 24.08 9.68 6.49
CA THR A 131 24.47 10.27 7.77
C THR A 131 23.25 10.54 8.65
N ALA A 132 22.18 11.12 8.09
CA ALA A 132 20.94 11.36 8.82
C ALA A 132 20.29 10.05 9.32
N TYR A 133 20.28 8.99 8.50
CA TYR A 133 19.81 7.67 8.89
C TYR A 133 20.64 7.07 10.03
N ARG A 134 21.98 7.08 9.91
CA ARG A 134 22.90 6.58 10.94
C ARG A 134 22.77 7.34 12.27
N ALA A 135 22.43 8.63 12.20
CA ALA A 135 22.14 9.47 13.37
C ALA A 135 20.72 9.27 13.95
N GLY A 136 19.88 8.43 13.33
CA GLY A 136 18.48 8.23 13.74
C GLY A 136 17.54 9.41 13.43
N ALA A 137 17.97 10.36 12.61
CA ALA A 137 17.21 11.56 12.26
C ALA A 137 16.27 11.35 11.05
N ALA A 138 16.52 10.33 10.23
CA ALA A 138 15.75 10.00 9.04
C ALA A 138 15.62 8.47 8.85
N CYS A 139 14.66 8.02 8.06
CA CYS A 139 14.65 6.64 7.56
C CYS A 139 15.79 6.41 6.55
N HIS A 140 16.05 5.14 6.20
CA HIS A 140 17.05 4.80 5.19
C HIS A 140 16.66 5.39 3.82
N PRO A 141 17.59 5.96 3.03
CA PRO A 141 17.26 6.60 1.75
C PRO A 141 16.58 5.68 0.73
N LEU A 142 16.85 4.37 0.78
CA LEU A 142 16.22 3.36 -0.08
C LEU A 142 14.86 2.84 0.43
N LEU A 143 14.43 3.17 1.64
CA LEU A 143 13.15 2.68 2.18
C LEU A 143 11.95 3.09 1.30
N PRO A 144 11.82 4.36 0.85
CA PRO A 144 10.71 4.76 -0.03
C PRO A 144 10.66 4.00 -1.36
N TYR A 145 11.83 3.67 -1.92
CA TYR A 145 11.93 2.91 -3.16
C TYR A 145 11.50 1.46 -2.96
N ALA A 146 11.92 0.83 -1.86
CA ALA A 146 11.49 -0.53 -1.50
C ALA A 146 9.96 -0.60 -1.27
N ASP A 147 9.41 0.38 -0.56
CA ASP A 147 7.97 0.48 -0.32
C ASP A 147 7.16 0.67 -1.62
N TRP A 148 7.66 1.50 -2.52
CA TRP A 148 7.05 1.70 -3.84
C TRP A 148 7.16 0.46 -4.73
N ALA A 149 8.34 -0.17 -4.80
CA ALA A 149 8.55 -1.41 -5.55
C ALA A 149 7.63 -2.53 -5.07
N GLY A 150 7.36 -2.60 -3.76
CA GLY A 150 6.41 -3.53 -3.16
C GLY A 150 4.97 -3.39 -3.67
N CYS A 151 4.60 -2.23 -4.24
CA CYS A 151 3.28 -2.02 -4.84
C CYS A 151 3.16 -2.63 -6.26
N GLY A 152 4.28 -2.86 -6.94
CA GLY A 152 4.34 -3.30 -8.34
C GLY A 152 3.47 -4.51 -8.68
N PRO A 153 3.51 -5.62 -7.90
CA PRO A 153 2.69 -6.80 -8.17
C PRO A 153 1.17 -6.58 -8.12
N ALA A 154 0.70 -5.60 -7.33
CA ALA A 154 -0.69 -5.21 -7.31
C ALA A 154 -1.01 -4.26 -8.47
N LEU A 155 -0.18 -3.24 -8.68
CA LEU A 155 -0.34 -2.27 -9.77
C LEU A 155 -0.38 -2.92 -11.15
N SER A 156 0.39 -3.99 -11.38
CA SER A 156 0.40 -4.70 -12.67
C SER A 156 -0.88 -5.49 -12.98
N ARG A 157 -1.82 -5.59 -12.03
CA ARG A 157 -3.09 -6.35 -12.16
C ARG A 157 -4.32 -5.46 -12.11
N LEU A 158 -4.20 -4.30 -11.48
CA LEU A 158 -5.29 -3.35 -11.30
C LEU A 158 -5.46 -2.53 -12.57
N GLY A 159 -6.70 -2.26 -12.96
CA GLY A 159 -6.99 -1.32 -14.05
C GLY A 159 -6.88 0.12 -13.57
N GLN A 160 -7.20 0.37 -12.29
CA GLN A 160 -7.05 1.66 -11.66
C GLN A 160 -7.00 1.58 -10.13
N VAL A 161 -6.38 2.60 -9.54
CA VAL A 161 -6.44 2.89 -8.11
C VAL A 161 -7.14 4.23 -7.93
N ILE A 162 -8.29 4.23 -7.28
CA ILE A 162 -9.10 5.43 -7.03
C ILE A 162 -8.89 5.86 -5.58
N VAL A 163 -8.64 7.15 -5.35
CA VAL A 163 -8.46 7.72 -4.00
C VAL A 163 -9.71 8.51 -3.64
N ALA A 164 -10.59 7.90 -2.86
CA ALA A 164 -11.82 8.50 -2.37
C ALA A 164 -11.53 9.46 -1.20
N GLY A 165 -11.93 10.72 -1.36
CA GLY A 165 -11.69 11.80 -0.40
C GLY A 165 -10.35 12.52 -0.63
N CYS A 166 -9.74 12.35 -1.80
CA CYS A 166 -8.43 12.91 -2.13
C CYS A 166 -8.41 14.45 -2.01
N ARG A 167 -7.48 14.99 -1.21
CA ARG A 167 -7.25 16.42 -1.01
C ARG A 167 -6.12 16.98 -1.88
N ASP A 168 -5.25 16.12 -2.40
CA ASP A 168 -4.16 16.49 -3.30
C ASP A 168 -4.20 15.65 -4.58
N ALA A 169 -4.91 16.16 -5.58
CA ALA A 169 -5.06 15.50 -6.88
C ALA A 169 -3.73 15.37 -7.63
N ALA A 170 -2.77 16.30 -7.43
CA ALA A 170 -1.46 16.20 -8.04
C ALA A 170 -0.68 15.03 -7.44
N ALA A 171 -0.76 14.84 -6.11
CA ALA A 171 -0.13 13.71 -5.45
C ALA A 171 -0.69 12.36 -5.87
N ALA A 172 -2.01 12.24 -6.02
CA ALA A 172 -2.61 11.04 -6.57
C ALA A 172 -2.08 10.74 -7.99
N ARG A 173 -2.04 11.75 -8.87
CA ARG A 173 -1.57 11.58 -10.26
C ARG A 173 -0.08 11.25 -10.34
N THR A 174 0.76 11.79 -9.46
CA THR A 174 2.19 11.40 -9.37
C THR A 174 2.36 9.90 -9.12
N LEU A 175 1.44 9.27 -8.39
CA LEU A 175 1.44 7.82 -8.16
C LEU A 175 0.73 7.02 -9.28
N GLY A 176 0.20 7.69 -10.31
CA GLY A 176 -0.65 7.07 -11.33
C GLY A 176 -2.07 6.74 -10.84
N PHE A 177 -2.52 7.36 -9.75
CA PHE A 177 -3.85 7.12 -9.17
C PHE A 177 -4.88 8.15 -9.63
N VAL A 178 -6.14 7.78 -9.48
CA VAL A 178 -7.31 8.58 -9.87
C VAL A 178 -7.89 9.29 -8.64
N PRO A 179 -7.78 10.62 -8.52
CA PRO A 179 -8.36 11.34 -7.41
C PRO A 179 -9.90 11.41 -7.53
N SER A 180 -10.60 11.21 -6.41
CA SER A 180 -12.06 11.29 -6.32
C SER A 180 -12.47 12.08 -5.09
N HIS A 181 -13.52 12.90 -5.21
CA HIS A 181 -14.00 13.78 -4.13
C HIS A 181 -14.52 13.01 -2.91
N GLY A 182 -15.03 11.80 -3.10
CA GLY A 182 -15.56 10.98 -2.02
C GLY A 182 -15.91 9.57 -2.45
N MET A 183 -16.55 8.82 -1.54
CA MET A 183 -16.89 7.42 -1.77
C MET A 183 -17.86 7.25 -2.95
N SER A 184 -18.92 8.07 -3.00
CA SER A 184 -19.94 7.98 -4.06
C SER A 184 -19.34 8.07 -5.46
N SER A 185 -18.55 9.13 -5.74
CA SER A 185 -17.89 9.29 -7.04
C SER A 185 -16.87 8.18 -7.33
N ALA A 186 -16.18 7.65 -6.32
CA ALA A 186 -15.26 6.54 -6.52
C ALA A 186 -15.98 5.23 -6.90
N LEU A 187 -17.15 4.96 -6.29
CA LEU A 187 -17.95 3.79 -6.62
C LEU A 187 -18.57 3.89 -8.03
N GLU A 188 -19.02 5.08 -8.44
CA GLU A 188 -19.49 5.30 -9.81
C GLU A 188 -18.40 5.01 -10.85
N MET A 189 -17.16 5.45 -10.59
CA MET A 189 -16.02 5.12 -11.46
C MET A 189 -15.71 3.63 -11.49
N ALA A 190 -15.86 2.93 -10.36
CA ALA A 190 -15.70 1.49 -10.28
C ALA A 190 -16.81 0.73 -11.03
N HIS A 191 -18.05 1.19 -10.94
CA HIS A 191 -19.18 0.69 -11.72
C HIS A 191 -18.96 0.88 -13.23
N GLY A 192 -18.45 2.03 -13.65
CA GLY A 192 -18.09 2.30 -15.03
C GLY A 192 -17.09 1.27 -15.59
N VAL A 193 -16.02 0.96 -14.85
CA VAL A 193 -15.03 -0.07 -15.25
C VAL A 193 -15.59 -1.50 -15.20
N ALA A 194 -16.61 -1.76 -14.38
CA ALA A 194 -17.30 -3.05 -14.38
C ALA A 194 -18.32 -3.21 -15.51
N GLY A 195 -18.58 -2.17 -16.31
CA GLY A 195 -19.63 -2.21 -17.34
C GLY A 195 -21.04 -2.32 -16.75
N GLY A 196 -21.24 -1.87 -15.50
CA GLY A 196 -22.51 -2.00 -14.79
C GLY A 196 -22.34 -1.99 -13.27
N ARG A 197 -23.24 -2.65 -12.56
CA ARG A 197 -23.17 -2.71 -11.09
C ARG A 197 -22.04 -3.64 -10.64
N ALA A 198 -20.89 -3.06 -10.35
CA ALA A 198 -19.74 -3.74 -9.74
C ALA A 198 -20.11 -4.47 -8.44
N ARG A 199 -19.68 -5.72 -8.30
CA ARG A 199 -19.59 -6.47 -7.06
C ARG A 199 -18.44 -5.93 -6.23
N LEU A 200 -18.76 -5.41 -5.05
CA LEU A 200 -17.83 -4.70 -4.18
C LEU A 200 -17.38 -5.57 -3.02
N GLY A 201 -16.09 -5.55 -2.71
CA GLY A 201 -15.55 -5.99 -1.43
C GLY A 201 -15.18 -4.77 -0.58
N ILE A 202 -15.33 -4.87 0.75
CA ILE A 202 -14.82 -3.84 1.68
C ILE A 202 -13.88 -4.51 2.67
N LEU A 203 -12.61 -4.15 2.60
CA LEU A 203 -11.59 -4.56 3.57
C LEU A 203 -11.45 -3.46 4.63
N LEU A 204 -12.12 -3.67 5.76
CA LEU A 204 -11.97 -2.82 6.94
C LEU A 204 -10.61 -3.08 7.58
N ALA A 205 -9.89 -2.01 7.94
CA ALA A 205 -8.56 -2.08 8.52
C ALA A 205 -8.21 -0.80 9.28
N PRO A 206 -7.18 -0.83 10.15
CA PRO A 206 -6.33 -1.97 10.56
C PRO A 206 -6.89 -2.82 11.74
N PRO A 207 -6.39 -4.06 11.95
CA PRO A 207 -5.42 -4.79 11.14
C PRO A 207 -6.04 -5.38 9.86
N TYR A 208 -5.23 -5.53 8.81
CA TYR A 208 -5.66 -6.14 7.55
C TYR A 208 -5.74 -7.67 7.70
N ALA A 209 -6.92 -8.24 7.41
CA ALA A 209 -7.12 -9.69 7.39
C ALA A 209 -6.53 -10.31 6.12
N PRO A 210 -5.88 -11.49 6.19
CA PRO A 210 -5.53 -12.26 5.00
C PRO A 210 -6.77 -12.64 4.18
N LEU A 211 -6.77 -12.37 2.88
CA LEU A 211 -7.85 -12.75 1.96
C LEU A 211 -7.60 -14.13 1.37
N LEU A 212 -8.51 -15.07 1.60
CA LEU A 212 -8.50 -16.41 0.99
C LEU A 212 -9.44 -16.40 -0.21
N VAL A 213 -8.88 -16.43 -1.43
CA VAL A 213 -9.65 -16.21 -2.65
C VAL A 213 -9.82 -17.53 -3.42
N GLY A 214 -11.03 -18.07 -3.43
CA GLY A 214 -11.38 -19.36 -4.04
C GLY A 214 -12.16 -20.32 -3.16
#